data_AF-A0A4Q0J2F2-F1
#
_entry.id   AF-A0A4Q0J2F2-F1
#
_cell.length_a   1.000
_cell.length_b   1.000
_cell.length_c   1.000
_cell.angle_alpha   90.00
_cell.angle_beta   90.00
_cell.angle_gamma   90.00
#
_symmetry.space_group_name_H-M   'P 1'
#
loop_
_entity.id
_entity.type
_entity.pdbx_description
1 polymer ?
#
loop_
_entity_poly.entity_id
_entity_poly.type
_entity_poly.pdbx_seq_one_letter_code
_entity_poly.pdbx_strand_id
1 'polypeptide(L)'
;MDYAIYKERDGKNPHVVHRFTQEACNHKAKLAAREKLSEMWMRVLQRPYLCHNPKMEPGKIYGFSYDYMTSVNTSESIRFYIAKL
;
A
#
# COMPACT_ATOMS: atom_id res chain seq x y z
N MET A 1 -17.78 -0.77 -9.23
CA MET A 1 -17.15 0.18 -8.28
C MET A 1 -15.67 0.29 -8.54
N ASP A 2 -15.16 1.52 -8.57
CA ASP A 2 -13.75 1.81 -8.77
C ASP A 2 -12.97 1.66 -7.46
N TYR A 3 -11.67 1.45 -7.56
CA TYR A 3 -10.78 1.21 -6.43
C TYR A 3 -9.49 2.03 -6.57
N ALA A 4 -8.86 2.34 -5.45
CA ALA A 4 -7.55 2.96 -5.43
C ALA A 4 -6.66 2.34 -4.36
N ILE A 5 -5.35 2.36 -4.63
CA ILE A 5 -4.33 2.14 -3.60
C ILE A 5 -3.94 3.50 -3.03
N TYR A 6 -4.07 3.64 -1.74
CA TYR A 6 -3.66 4.81 -0.97
C TYR A 6 -2.32 4.56 -0.31
N LYS A 7 -1.53 5.62 -0.18
CA LYS A 7 -0.34 5.69 0.66
C LYS A 7 -0.57 6.72 1.75
N GLU A 8 -0.29 6.32 2.98
CA GLU A 8 -0.43 7.12 4.18
C GLU A 8 0.90 7.12 4.94
N ARG A 9 1.25 8.26 5.55
CA ARG A 9 2.47 8.41 6.36
C ARG A 9 2.06 8.83 7.77
N ASP A 10 2.39 8.02 8.77
CA ASP A 10 2.07 8.28 10.19
C ASP A 10 0.60 8.64 10.46
N GLY A 11 -0.33 7.99 9.75
CA GLY A 11 -1.77 8.30 9.88
C GLY A 11 -2.17 9.67 9.31
N LYS A 12 -1.29 10.32 8.54
CA LYS A 12 -1.51 11.64 7.95
C LYS A 12 -1.71 11.54 6.44
N ASN A 13 -2.66 12.34 5.95
CA ASN A 13 -2.94 12.67 4.55
C ASN A 13 -2.76 11.50 3.57
N PRO A 14 -3.71 10.56 3.53
CA PRO A 14 -3.69 9.51 2.54
C PRO A 14 -3.79 10.11 1.13
N HIS A 15 -2.88 9.72 0.24
CA HIS A 15 -2.92 10.11 -1.16
C HIS A 15 -2.98 8.89 -2.06
N VAL A 16 -3.62 9.06 -3.21
CA VAL A 16 -3.81 7.97 -4.17
C VAL A 16 -2.51 7.73 -4.92
N VAL A 17 -2.02 6.49 -4.90
CA VAL A 17 -0.86 6.03 -5.67
C VAL A 17 -1.29 5.44 -7.01
N HIS A 18 -2.37 4.64 -7.00
CA HIS A 18 -2.90 4.01 -8.20
C HIS A 18 -4.43 3.99 -8.17
N ARG A 19 -5.06 4.22 -9.32
CA ARG A 19 -6.52 4.14 -9.53
C ARG A 19 -6.84 2.99 -10.47
N PHE A 20 -7.95 2.31 -10.20
CA PHE A 20 -8.47 1.18 -10.95
C PHE A 20 -9.94 1.42 -11.20
N THR A 21 -10.29 1.78 -12.44
CA THR A 21 -11.69 1.92 -12.83
C THR A 21 -12.25 0.57 -13.26
N GLN A 22 -13.55 0.37 -13.07
CA GLN A 22 -14.23 -0.85 -13.51
C GLN A 22 -14.08 -1.08 -15.00
N GLU A 23 -14.28 -0.03 -15.79
CA GLU A 23 -14.22 -0.11 -17.25
C GLU A 23 -12.83 -0.51 -17.72
N ALA A 24 -11.78 0.15 -17.22
CA ALA A 24 -10.40 -0.16 -17.61
C ALA A 24 -9.95 -1.55 -17.14
N CYS A 25 -10.56 -2.09 -16.08
CA CYS A 25 -10.22 -3.39 -15.52
C CYS A 25 -11.22 -4.50 -15.89
N ASN A 26 -12.07 -4.35 -16.91
CA ASN A 26 -13.06 -5.34 -17.33
C ASN A 26 -13.92 -5.86 -16.16
N HIS A 27 -14.43 -4.93 -15.35
CA HIS A 27 -15.19 -5.17 -14.11
C HIS A 27 -14.43 -5.85 -12.97
N LYS A 28 -13.11 -6.04 -13.11
CA LYS A 28 -12.24 -6.68 -12.10
C LYS A 28 -11.36 -5.68 -11.34
N ALA A 29 -11.78 -4.41 -11.21
CA ALA A 29 -10.97 -3.36 -10.58
C ALA A 29 -10.48 -3.71 -9.16
N LYS A 30 -11.30 -4.38 -8.34
CA LYS A 30 -10.89 -4.84 -7.00
C LYS A 30 -9.76 -5.87 -7.05
N LEU A 31 -9.80 -6.79 -8.02
CA LEU A 31 -8.78 -7.82 -8.20
C LEU A 31 -7.48 -7.18 -8.68
N ALA A 32 -7.56 -6.32 -9.70
CA ALA A 32 -6.40 -5.57 -10.21
C ALA A 32 -5.71 -4.75 -9.11
N ALA A 33 -6.49 -4.09 -8.24
CA ALA A 33 -5.95 -3.37 -7.09
C ALA A 33 -5.22 -4.31 -6.10
N ARG A 34 -5.75 -5.52 -5.84
CA ARG A 34 -5.10 -6.52 -4.98
C ARG A 34 -3.78 -7.03 -5.56
N GLU A 35 -3.78 -7.35 -6.85
CA GLU A 35 -2.57 -7.80 -7.55
C GLU A 35 -1.49 -6.72 -7.49
N LYS A 36 -1.86 -5.46 -7.76
CA LYS A 36 -0.92 -4.35 -7.69
C LYS A 36 -0.38 -4.12 -6.28
N LEU A 37 -1.24 -4.19 -5.25
CA LEU A 37 -0.82 -4.06 -3.86
C LEU A 37 0.16 -5.19 -3.46
N SER A 38 -0.10 -6.42 -3.89
CA SER A 38 0.80 -7.56 -3.66
C SER A 38 2.15 -7.36 -4.36
N GLU A 39 2.15 -6.87 -5.60
CA GLU A 39 3.38 -6.52 -6.32
C GLU A 39 4.20 -5.46 -5.56
N MET A 40 3.53 -4.40 -5.07
CA MET A 40 4.19 -3.35 -4.27
C MET A 40 4.78 -3.92 -2.98
N TRP A 41 4.05 -4.81 -2.31
CA TRP A 41 4.53 -5.49 -1.10
C TRP A 41 5.79 -6.30 -1.36
N MET A 42 5.81 -7.12 -2.42
CA MET A 42 6.98 -7.90 -2.80
C MET A 42 8.19 -7.01 -3.08
N ARG A 43 8.01 -5.87 -3.75
CA ARG A 43 9.08 -4.90 -4.01
C ARG A 43 9.65 -4.29 -2.71
N VAL A 44 8.81 -4.07 -1.70
CA VAL A 44 9.23 -3.60 -0.38
C VAL A 44 10.06 -4.68 0.33
N LEU A 45 9.57 -5.93 0.35
CA LEU A 45 10.31 -7.05 0.94
C LEU A 45 11.68 -7.28 0.29
N GLN A 46 11.82 -6.99 -1.01
CA GLN A 46 13.10 -7.08 -1.73
C GLN A 46 14.07 -5.93 -1.43
N ARG A 47 13.64 -4.88 -0.71
CA ARG A 47 14.47 -3.71 -0.37
C ARG A 47 14.61 -3.55 1.15
N PRO A 48 15.08 -4.57 1.88
CA PRO A 48 15.10 -4.57 3.35
C PRO A 48 15.97 -3.46 3.97
N TYR A 49 16.92 -2.91 3.21
CA TYR A 49 17.76 -1.79 3.63
C TYR A 49 17.07 -0.42 3.55
N LEU A 50 15.93 -0.31 2.85
CA LEU A 50 15.14 0.93 2.75
C LEU A 50 13.89 0.91 3.64
N CYS A 51 13.51 -0.24 4.17
CA CYS A 51 12.31 -0.40 4.97
C CYS A 51 12.55 -1.37 6.12
N HIS A 52 12.27 -0.90 7.33
CA HIS A 52 12.32 -1.68 8.55
C HIS A 52 10.95 -2.30 8.83
N ASN A 53 10.95 -3.50 9.41
CA ASN A 53 9.77 -4.19 9.93
C ASN A 53 8.55 -4.16 9.00
N PRO A 54 8.68 -4.64 7.75
CA PRO A 54 7.52 -4.77 6.88
C PRO A 54 6.48 -5.68 7.56
N LYS A 55 5.24 -5.19 7.70
CA LYS A 55 4.11 -5.91 8.29
C LYS A 55 2.94 -5.96 7.32
N MET A 56 2.38 -7.16 7.11
CA MET A 56 1.00 -7.24 6.61
C MET A 56 0.06 -6.79 7.72
N GLU A 57 -0.97 -6.02 7.37
CA GLU A 57 -1.95 -5.60 8.36
C GLU A 57 -2.83 -6.80 8.79
N PRO A 58 -2.83 -7.19 10.07
CA PRO A 58 -3.62 -8.31 10.54
C PRO A 58 -5.12 -8.10 10.22
N GLY A 59 -5.74 -9.08 9.57
CA GLY A 59 -7.16 -9.01 9.18
C GLY A 59 -7.48 -8.18 7.94
N LYS A 60 -6.47 -7.56 7.29
CA LYS A 60 -6.66 -6.80 6.05
C LYS A 60 -5.77 -7.36 4.94
N ILE A 61 -6.34 -8.25 4.11
CA ILE A 61 -5.79 -8.68 2.80
C ILE A 61 -5.70 -7.53 1.77
N TYR A 62 -5.87 -6.29 2.25
CA TYR A 62 -6.03 -5.07 1.48
C TYR A 62 -5.01 -4.02 1.91
N GLY A 63 -3.99 -4.34 2.71
CA GLY A 63 -2.95 -3.39 3.08
C GLY A 63 -1.68 -4.02 3.64
N PHE A 64 -0.61 -3.22 3.63
CA PHE A 64 0.64 -3.50 4.31
C PHE A 64 1.26 -2.19 4.82
N SER A 65 2.14 -2.28 5.80
CA SER A 65 2.93 -1.15 6.28
C SER A 65 4.38 -1.52 6.49
N TYR A 66 5.24 -0.51 6.58
CA TYR A 66 6.64 -0.66 7.00
C TYR A 66 7.12 0.63 7.65
N ASP A 67 8.14 0.50 8.48
CA ASP A 67 8.80 1.64 9.10
C ASP A 67 9.90 2.14 8.15
N TYR A 68 9.90 3.42 7.83
CA TYR A 68 10.91 4.09 7.02
C TYR A 68 11.81 4.91 7.94
N MET A 69 13.08 4.53 8.05
CA MET A 69 14.04 5.29 8.85
C MET A 69 14.32 6.64 8.18
N THR A 70 13.97 7.72 8.86
CA THR A 70 14.27 9.09 8.43
C THR A 70 15.50 9.65 9.14
N SER A 71 15.86 9.12 10.31
CA SER A 71 17.11 9.39 11.01
C SER A 71 17.45 8.27 12.00
N VAL A 72 18.58 8.39 12.71
CA VAL A 72 19.02 7.45 13.77
C VAL A 72 17.96 7.24 14.85
N ASN A 73 17.13 8.25 15.12
CA ASN A 73 16.16 8.26 16.22
C ASN A 73 14.70 8.42 15.75
N THR A 74 14.45 8.52 14.45
CA THR A 74 13.09 8.74 13.92
C THR A 74 12.76 7.76 12.80
N SER A 75 11.62 7.10 12.94
CA SER A 75 11.02 6.26 11.91
C SER A 75 9.62 6.77 11.59
N GLU A 76 9.31 6.95 10.31
CA GLU A 76 7.95 7.21 9.84
C GLU A 76 7.29 5.88 9.46
N SER A 77 6.05 5.62 9.87
CA SER A 77 5.30 4.46 9.41
C SER A 77 4.64 4.77 8.07
N ILE A 78 5.01 4.03 7.03
CA ILE A 78 4.40 4.13 5.70
C ILE A 78 3.42 2.98 5.53
N ARG A 79 2.15 3.30 5.27
CA ARG A 79 1.08 2.34 5.03
C ARG A 79 0.56 2.44 3.61
N PHE A 80 0.31 1.28 3.00
CA PHE A 80 -0.37 1.15 1.72
C PHE A 80 -1.64 0.33 1.90
N TYR A 81 -2.76 0.79 1.35
CA TYR A 81 -4.02 0.05 1.42
C TYR A 81 -4.96 0.32 0.25
N ILE A 82 -5.85 -0.63 -0.03
CA ILE A 82 -6.89 -0.50 -1.05
C ILE A 82 -8.17 0.04 -0.40
N ALA A 83 -8.77 1.05 -1.01
CA ALA A 83 -10.12 1.50 -0.67
C ALA A 83 -10.95 1.77 -1.93
N LYS A 84 -12.27 1.83 -1.77
CA LYS A 84 -13.19 2.24 -2.84
C LYS A 84 -12.96 3.72 -3.16
N LEU A 85 -13.08 4.07 -4.43
CA LEU A 85 -13.21 5.46 -4.89
C LEU A 85 -14.68 5.89 -4.82
#